data_AF-A0A919BSN0-F1
#
_entry.id   AF-A0A919BSN0-F1
#
_cell.length_a   1.000
_cell.length_b   1.000
_cell.length_c   1.000
_cell.angle_alpha   90.00
_cell.angle_beta   90.00
_cell.angle_gamma   90.00
#
_symmetry.space_group_name_H-M   'P 1'
#
loop_
_entity.id
_entity.type
_entity.pdbx_description
1 polymer ?
#
loop_
_entity_poly.entity_id
_entity_poly.type
_entity_poly.pdbx_seq_one_letter_code
_entity_poly.pdbx_strand_id
1 'polypeptide(L)'
;MGGERDEELLRGRVYGQDHDDPRPGPRPGRAYAELVGGPLDGLLLDVTDWTGEEIRAGAVLETELSRYGSGGKAVYGPRAGDPARFDWTGDTR
;
A
#
# COMPACT_ATOMS: atom_id res chain seq x y z
N MET A 1 -2.68 25.56 -7.54
CA MET A 1 -3.89 24.81 -7.11
C MET A 1 -3.89 23.49 -7.86
N GLY A 2 -3.31 22.43 -7.31
CA GLY A 2 -3.15 21.16 -8.04
C GLY A 2 -2.71 19.98 -7.18
N GLY A 3 -2.97 20.02 -5.88
CA GLY A 3 -2.53 18.97 -4.94
C GLY A 3 -3.60 17.92 -4.60
N GLU A 4 -4.79 18.01 -5.20
CA GLU A 4 -5.97 17.24 -4.77
C GLU A 4 -6.34 16.12 -5.76
N ARG A 5 -5.53 15.87 -6.80
CA ARG A 5 -5.83 14.88 -7.85
C ARG A 5 -5.10 13.55 -7.68
N ASP A 6 -4.01 13.50 -6.93
CA ASP A 6 -3.21 12.28 -6.77
C ASP A 6 -3.84 11.29 -5.78
N GLU A 7 -4.55 11.78 -4.76
CA GLU A 7 -5.17 10.96 -3.71
C GLU A 7 -6.37 10.15 -4.23
N GLU A 8 -7.21 10.75 -5.09
CA GLU A 8 -8.32 10.06 -5.75
C GLU A 8 -7.82 9.05 -6.81
N LEU A 9 -6.66 9.29 -7.42
CA LEU A 9 -6.10 8.37 -8.41
C LEU A 9 -5.59 7.08 -7.77
N LEU A 10 -5.12 7.12 -6.52
CA LEU A 10 -4.51 5.97 -5.85
C LEU A 10 -5.55 4.98 -5.28
N ARG A 11 -6.79 5.44 -5.02
CA ARG A 11 -7.85 4.58 -4.45
C ARG A 11 -8.21 3.41 -5.36
N GLY A 12 -8.05 2.19 -4.83
CA GLY A 12 -8.43 0.95 -5.53
C GLY A 12 -7.40 0.45 -6.54
N ARG A 13 -6.21 1.05 -6.59
CA ARG A 13 -5.06 0.53 -7.36
C ARG A 13 -4.23 -0.41 -6.53
N VAL A 14 -3.62 -1.41 -7.19
CA VAL A 14 -2.70 -2.33 -6.52
C VAL A 14 -1.28 -1.78 -6.52
N TYR A 15 -0.67 -1.62 -5.34
CA TYR A 15 0.72 -1.20 -5.17
C TYR A 15 1.67 -2.18 -5.87
N GLY A 16 2.63 -1.67 -6.64
CA GLY A 16 3.59 -2.46 -7.41
C GLY A 16 3.08 -2.96 -8.77
N GLN A 17 1.83 -2.65 -9.16
CA GLN A 17 1.41 -2.79 -10.56
C GLN A 17 1.88 -1.56 -11.35
N ASP A 18 2.48 -1.81 -12.52
CA ASP A 18 2.94 -0.78 -13.43
C ASP A 18 1.75 0.15 -13.82
N HIS A 19 2.00 1.46 -13.84
CA HIS A 19 0.97 2.45 -14.16
C HIS A 19 0.41 2.31 -15.58
N ASP A 20 1.14 1.64 -16.48
CA ASP A 20 0.74 1.32 -17.85
C ASP A 20 -0.08 0.01 -17.95
N ASP A 21 -0.24 -0.75 -16.87
CA ASP A 21 -1.06 -1.97 -16.92
C ASP A 21 -2.52 -1.60 -17.22
N PRO A 22 -3.12 -2.14 -18.30
CA PRO A 22 -4.48 -1.80 -18.71
C PRO A 22 -5.56 -2.32 -17.74
N ARG A 23 -5.20 -3.08 -16.71
CA ARG A 23 -6.10 -3.58 -15.66
C ARG A 23 -5.45 -3.44 -14.27
N PRO A 24 -5.25 -2.20 -13.76
CA PRO A 24 -4.56 -1.95 -12.49
C PRO A 24 -5.42 -2.23 -11.24
N GLY A 25 -6.58 -2.88 -11.43
CA GLY A 25 -7.57 -3.13 -10.38
C GLY A 25 -7.44 -4.52 -9.73
N PRO A 26 -8.06 -4.71 -8.55
CA PRO A 26 -8.02 -5.97 -7.83
C PRO A 26 -8.61 -7.12 -8.64
N ARG A 27 -7.88 -8.23 -8.73
CA ARG A 27 -8.30 -9.43 -9.45
C ARG A 27 -9.15 -10.31 -8.53
N PRO A 28 -10.28 -10.86 -9.00
CA PRO A 28 -11.08 -11.78 -8.20
C PRO A 28 -10.27 -13.05 -7.89
N GLY A 29 -10.33 -13.51 -6.63
CA GLY A 29 -9.57 -14.67 -6.13
C GLY A 29 -8.19 -14.34 -5.55
N ARG A 30 -7.85 -13.05 -5.44
CA ARG A 30 -6.64 -12.56 -4.77
C ARG A 30 -6.99 -11.87 -3.45
N ALA A 31 -6.06 -11.92 -2.50
CA ALA A 31 -6.17 -11.23 -1.22
C ALA A 31 -5.44 -9.89 -1.30
N TYR A 32 -6.15 -8.81 -0.98
CA TYR A 32 -5.61 -7.46 -1.00
C TYR A 32 -5.76 -6.82 0.37
N ALA A 33 -4.70 -6.14 0.81
CA ALA A 33 -4.71 -5.34 2.03
C ALA A 33 -4.73 -3.85 1.71
N GLU A 34 -5.72 -3.12 2.21
CA GLU A 34 -5.82 -1.67 2.05
C GLU A 34 -4.80 -0.95 2.94
N LEU A 35 -4.00 -0.07 2.35
CA LEU A 35 -3.05 0.78 3.06
C LEU A 35 -3.78 2.02 3.59
N VAL A 36 -3.63 2.30 4.89
CA VAL A 36 -4.36 3.36 5.58
C VAL A 36 -3.42 4.29 6.34
N GLY A 37 -3.63 5.60 6.23
CA GLY A 37 -3.03 6.62 7.11
C GLY A 37 -1.61 7.06 6.75
N GLY A 38 -1.05 6.64 5.62
CA GLY A 38 0.29 6.99 5.17
C GLY A 38 0.32 7.65 3.79
N PRO A 39 1.52 7.86 3.21
CA PRO A 39 1.67 8.45 1.87
C PRO A 39 1.10 7.58 0.74
N LEU A 40 0.75 6.33 1.03
CA LEU A 40 0.12 5.38 0.10
C LEU A 40 -1.32 5.05 0.53
N ASP A 41 -1.98 5.93 1.31
CA ASP A 41 -3.37 5.74 1.72
C ASP A 41 -4.30 5.48 0.52
N GLY A 42 -5.17 4.47 0.64
CA GLY A 42 -6.14 4.09 -0.38
C GLY A 42 -5.63 3.09 -1.42
N LEU A 43 -4.33 2.79 -1.44
CA LEU A 43 -3.78 1.71 -2.27
C LEU A 43 -4.08 0.33 -1.68
N LEU A 44 -4.13 -0.66 -2.55
CA LEU A 44 -4.26 -2.07 -2.22
C LEU A 44 -2.91 -2.77 -2.36
N LEU A 45 -2.45 -3.46 -1.34
CA LEU A 45 -1.27 -4.32 -1.41
C LEU A 45 -1.72 -5.75 -1.75
N ASP A 46 -1.14 -6.36 -2.78
CA ASP A 46 -1.38 -7.78 -3.09
C ASP A 46 -0.67 -8.65 -2.04
N VAL A 47 -1.46 -9.18 -1.11
CA VAL A 47 -1.00 -10.10 -0.05
C VAL A 47 -1.40 -11.54 -0.36
N THR A 48 -1.82 -11.82 -1.59
CA THR A 48 -2.23 -13.17 -2.04
C THR A 48 -1.14 -14.22 -1.81
N ASP A 49 0.11 -13.84 -2.04
CA ASP A 49 1.26 -14.73 -1.87
C ASP A 49 1.85 -14.68 -0.45
N TRP A 50 1.27 -13.88 0.45
CA TRP A 50 1.81 -13.66 1.78
C TRP A 50 1.26 -14.68 2.76
N THR A 51 2.15 -15.23 3.56
CA THR A 51 1.82 -16.06 4.71
C THR A 51 1.31 -15.20 5.88
N GLY A 52 0.60 -15.82 6.82
CA GLY A 52 0.15 -15.12 8.03
C GLY A 52 1.28 -14.59 8.93
N GLU A 53 2.51 -15.07 8.75
CA GLU A 53 3.71 -14.50 9.40
C GLU A 53 4.16 -13.21 8.70
N GLU A 54 4.18 -13.19 7.37
CA GLU A 54 4.51 -11.98 6.58
C GLU A 54 3.47 -10.88 6.80
N ILE A 55 2.19 -11.23 6.82
CA ILE A 55 1.12 -10.28 7.17
C ILE A 55 1.34 -9.72 8.58
N ARG A 56 1.73 -10.57 9.55
CA ARG A 56 2.02 -10.15 10.94
C ARG A 56 3.26 -9.28 11.05
N ALA A 57 4.28 -9.54 10.23
CA ALA A 57 5.49 -8.73 10.17
C ALA A 57 5.23 -7.34 9.59
N GLY A 58 4.20 -7.21 8.73
CA GLY A 58 3.86 -5.97 8.06
C GLY A 58 4.59 -5.80 6.73
N ALA A 59 4.25 -4.73 6.02
CA ALA A 59 4.77 -4.41 4.71
C ALA A 59 5.71 -3.21 4.76
N VAL A 60 6.88 -3.34 4.13
CA VAL A 60 7.81 -2.23 3.93
C VAL A 60 7.80 -1.87 2.45
N LEU A 61 7.16 -0.75 2.12
CA LEU A 61 6.90 -0.35 0.74
C LEU A 61 7.80 0.81 0.35
N GLU A 62 8.58 0.64 -0.71
CA GLU A 62 9.44 1.70 -1.24
C GLU A 62 8.60 2.78 -1.90
N THR A 63 8.75 4.03 -1.48
CA THR A 63 7.98 5.12 -2.08
C THR A 63 8.80 6.40 -2.08
N GLU A 64 8.84 7.05 -3.23
CA GLU A 64 9.44 8.39 -3.36
C GLU A 64 8.64 9.46 -2.62
N LEU A 65 7.40 9.13 -2.20
CA LEU A 65 6.52 9.97 -1.38
C LEU A 65 6.79 9.85 0.13
N SER A 66 7.71 8.99 0.56
CA SER A 66 8.08 8.89 1.99
C SER A 66 8.79 10.17 2.45
N ARG A 67 8.80 10.43 3.77
CA ARG A 67 9.44 11.63 4.36
C ARG A 67 10.91 11.82 3.98
N TYR A 68 11.57 10.74 3.57
CA TYR A 68 13.00 10.70 3.23
C TYR A 68 13.27 10.99 1.74
N GLY A 69 12.24 11.19 0.90
CA GLY A 69 12.36 11.39 -0.53
C GLY A 69 12.69 10.09 -1.29
N SER A 70 13.34 10.20 -2.46
CA SER A 70 13.74 9.04 -3.28
C SER A 70 14.59 8.05 -2.48
N GLY A 71 14.03 6.87 -2.20
CA GLY A 71 14.64 5.81 -1.39
C GLY A 71 14.03 5.64 0.00
N GLY A 72 13.06 6.46 0.40
CA GLY A 72 12.30 6.24 1.61
C GLY A 72 11.38 5.02 1.49
N LYS A 73 11.19 4.31 2.60
CA LYS A 73 10.25 3.21 2.68
C LYS A 73 9.17 3.54 3.70
N ALA A 74 7.92 3.32 3.37
CA ALA A 74 6.79 3.44 4.27
C ALA A 74 6.47 2.05 4.85
N VAL A 75 6.42 1.98 6.18
CA VAL A 75 6.15 0.75 6.93
C VAL A 75 4.69 0.72 7.34
N TYR A 76 3.99 -0.33 6.93
CA TYR A 76 2.59 -0.56 7.24
C TYR A 76 2.45 -1.86 8.02
N GLY A 77 1.77 -1.79 9.16
CA GLY A 77 1.51 -2.96 10.02
C GLY A 77 0.07 -3.44 9.88
N PRO A 78 -0.20 -4.74 10.05
CA PRO A 78 -1.56 -5.25 10.01
C PRO A 78 -2.40 -4.61 11.13
N ARG A 79 -3.63 -4.23 10.81
CA ARG A 79 -4.54 -3.64 11.79
C ARG A 79 -5.05 -4.72 12.75
N ALA A 80 -5.01 -4.43 14.04
CA ALA A 80 -5.57 -5.32 15.05
C ALA A 80 -7.08 -5.53 14.79
N GLY A 81 -7.45 -6.77 14.44
CA GLY A 81 -8.83 -7.16 14.12
C GLY A 81 -9.18 -7.17 12.63
N ASP A 82 -8.30 -6.69 11.74
CA ASP A 82 -8.54 -6.68 10.29
C ASP A 82 -7.23 -6.87 9.50
N PRO A 83 -6.89 -8.12 9.09
CA PRO A 83 -5.68 -8.40 8.31
C PRO A 83 -5.77 -7.91 6.87
N ALA A 84 -6.94 -7.46 6.40
CA ALA A 84 -7.11 -6.84 5.09
C ALA A 84 -6.86 -5.32 5.13
N ARG A 85 -6.43 -4.77 6.27
CA ARG A 85 -6.06 -3.37 6.41
C ARG A 85 -4.70 -3.23 7.07
N PHE A 86 -3.81 -2.51 6.43
CA PHE A 86 -2.51 -2.21 7.01
C PHE A 86 -2.45 -0.72 7.34
N ASP A 87 -2.22 -0.43 8.61
CA ASP A 87 -2.11 0.92 9.13
C ASP A 87 -0.66 1.38 9.03
N TRP A 88 -0.46 2.62 8.59
CA TRP A 88 0.86 3.21 8.49
C TRP A 88 1.46 3.39 9.89
N THR A 89 2.61 2.74 10.12
CA THR A 89 3.29 2.76 11.43
C THR A 89 4.46 3.72 11.46
N GLY A 90 4.96 4.12 10.30
CA GLY A 90 6.09 5.03 10.18
C GLY A 90 6.83 4.85 8.86
N ASP A 91 7.93 5.57 8.72
CA ASP A 91 8.83 5.49 7.58
C ASP A 91 10.22 5.09 8.05
N THR A 92 10.93 4.37 7.19
CA THR A 92 12.32 3.99 7.39
C THR A 92 13.16 4.41 6.20
N ARG A 93 14.45 4.58 6.45
CA ARG A 93 15.49 4.79 5.45
C ARG A 93 16.10 3.46 5.01
#